data_AF-A0AA96X829-F1
#
_entry.id   AF-A0AA96X829-F1
#
_cell.length_a   1.000
_cell.length_b   1.000
_cell.length_c   1.000
_cell.angle_alpha   90.00
_cell.angle_beta   90.00
_cell.angle_gamma   90.00
#
_symmetry.space_group_name_H-M   'P 1'
#
loop_
_entity.id
_entity.type
_entity.pdbx_description
1 polymer ?
#
loop_
_entity_poly.entity_id
_entity_poly.type
_entity_poly.pdbx_seq_one_letter_code
_entity_poly.pdbx_strand_id
1 'polypeptide(L)' 'MDRIYSDYRVISDRTIDSHIKKVRKKISVLMPEKELIHSVYGAGYKFEIN' A
#
# COMPACT_ATOMS: atom_id res chain seq x y z
N MET A 1 10.84 -2.75 4.03
CA MET A 1 10.72 -1.44 4.68
C MET A 1 11.80 -0.45 4.25
N ASP A 2 13.03 -0.92 4.05
CA ASP A 2 14.22 -0.11 3.72
C ASP A 2 14.15 0.73 2.43
N ARG A 3 13.20 0.46 1.53
CA ARG A 3 13.01 1.22 0.28
C ARG A 3 11.91 2.28 0.34
N ILE A 4 11.08 2.27 1.39
CA ILE A 4 9.93 3.20 1.51
C ILE A 4 10.35 4.47 2.26
N TYR A 5 11.30 4.34 3.20
CA TYR A 5 11.82 5.45 3.98
C TYR A 5 13.34 5.43 3.91
N SER A 6 13.92 6.49 3.34
CA SER A 6 15.37 6.66 3.19
C SER A 6 16.06 7.10 4.48
N ASP A 7 15.29 7.58 5.47
CA ASP A 7 15.77 7.73 6.82
C ASP A 7 15.35 6.51 7.64
N TYR A 8 16.23 6.04 8.52
CA TYR A 8 16.07 4.84 9.35
C TYR A 8 14.95 4.95 10.41
N ARG A 9 13.84 5.63 10.10
CA ARG A 9 12.66 5.64 10.96
C ARG A 9 12.11 4.23 11.01
N VAL A 10 12.12 3.66 12.22
CA VAL A 10 11.37 2.44 12.52
C VAL A 10 9.89 2.81 12.45
N ILE A 11 9.29 2.57 11.30
CA ILE A 11 7.86 2.76 11.08
C ILE A 11 7.19 1.40 11.26
N SER A 12 6.12 1.36 12.05
CA SER A 12 5.38 0.13 12.27
C SER A 12 4.65 -0.31 10.99
N ASP A 13 4.46 -1.61 10.80
CA ASP A 13 3.64 -2.15 9.71
C ASP A 13 2.22 -1.55 9.73
N ARG A 14 1.70 -1.27 10.94
CA ARG A 14 0.39 -0.61 11.14
C ARG A 14 0.32 0.78 10.53
N THR A 15 1.44 1.50 10.46
CA THR A 15 1.53 2.79 9.79
C THR A 15 1.42 2.61 8.28
N ILE A 16 2.10 1.61 7.71
CA ILE A 16 2.00 1.26 6.28
C ILE A 16 0.56 0.89 5.93
N ASP A 17 -0.11 0.07 6.74
CA ASP A 17 -1.51 -0.33 6.55
C ASP A 17 -2.42 0.89 6.38
N SER A 18 -2.20 1.91 7.23
CA SER A 18 -2.98 3.15 7.21
C SER A 18 -2.74 3.96 5.92
N HIS A 19 -1.50 3.99 5.43
CA HIS A 19 -1.19 4.64 4.15
C HIS A 19 -1.81 3.88 2.98
N ILE A 20 -1.68 2.55 2.94
CA ILE A 20 -2.26 1.72 1.87
C ILE A 20 -3.78 1.85 1.84
N LYS A 21 -4.44 1.89 3.00
CA LYS A 21 -5.89 2.15 3.09
C LYS A 21 -6.27 3.49 2.45
N LYS A 22 -5.51 4.55 2.71
CA LYS A 22 -5.77 5.88 2.11
C LYS A 22 -5.54 5.87 0.60
N VAL A 23 -4.50 5.21 0.12
CA VAL A 23 -4.20 5.09 -1.32
C VAL A 23 -5.30 4.31 -2.03
N ARG A 24 -5.68 3.12 -1.51
CA ARG A 24 -6.79 2.32 -2.05
C ARG A 24 -8.08 3.12 -2.16
N LYS A 25 -8.43 3.91 -1.13
CA LYS A 25 -9.61 4.79 -1.16
C LYS A 25 -9.55 5.84 -2.27
N LYS A 26 -8.37 6.43 -2.53
CA LYS A 26 -8.22 7.40 -3.62
C LYS A 26 -8.34 6.73 -4.99
N ILE A 27 -7.73 5.56 -5.16
CA ILE A 27 -7.81 4.78 -6.39
C ILE A 27 -9.25 4.35 -6.67
N SER A 28 -9.97 3.83 -5.67
CA SER A 28 -11.36 3.37 -5.86
C SER A 28 -12.32 4.50 -6.25
N VAL A 29 -12.01 5.75 -5.89
CA VAL A 29 -12.79 6.92 -6.34
C VAL A 29 -12.54 7.24 -7.81
N LEU A 30 -11.31 7.05 -8.30
CA LEU A 30 -10.93 7.34 -9.69
C LEU A 30 -11.17 6.17 -10.64
N MET A 31 -11.07 4.94 -10.14
CA MET A 31 -11.11 3.69 -10.89
C MET A 31 -11.89 2.62 -10.10
N PRO A 32 -13.21 2.78 -9.94
CA PRO A 32 -14.03 1.90 -9.08
C PRO A 32 -14.01 0.42 -9.50
N GLU A 33 -13.84 0.15 -10.79
CA GLU A 33 -13.80 -1.21 -11.35
C GLU A 33 -12.41 -1.86 -11.29
N LYS A 34 -11.39 -1.18 -10.74
CA LYS A 34 -10.02 -1.69 -10.69
C LYS A 34 -9.51 -1.84 -9.27
N GLU A 35 -9.12 -3.06 -8.91
CA GLU A 35 -8.30 -3.31 -7.73
C GLU A 35 -6.83 -3.39 -8.13
N LEU A 36 -6.08 -2.31 -7.87
CA LEU A 36 -4.66 -2.21 -8.30
C LEU A 36 -3.65 -2.53 -7.20
N ILE A 37 -4.07 -2.64 -5.94
CA ILE A 37 -3.18 -2.88 -4.80
C ILE A 37 -3.68 -4.11 -4.03
N HIS A 38 -2.92 -5.19 -4.08
CA HIS A 38 -3.24 -6.47 -3.43
C HIS A 38 -2.44 -6.65 -2.14
N SER A 39 -3.07 -7.25 -1.14
CA SER A 39 -2.38 -7.67 0.09
C SER A 39 -1.74 -9.05 -0.16
N VAL A 40 -0.45 -9.18 0.12
CA VAL A 40 0.30 -10.44 0.02
C VAL A 40 0.69 -10.86 1.43
N TYR A 41 0.09 -11.93 1.93
CA TYR A 41 0.31 -12.39 3.29
C TYR A 41 1.79 -12.69 3.55
N GLY A 42 2.34 -12.11 4.61
CA GLY A 42 3.76 -12.23 4.96
C GLY A 42 4.75 -11.43 4.10
N ALA A 43 4.30 -10.81 2.99
CA ALA A 43 5.17 -10.05 2.08
C ALA A 43 4.77 -8.57 1.92
N GLY A 44 3.59 -8.17 2.39
CA GLY A 44 3.12 -6.78 2.36
C GLY A 44 2.12 -6.54 1.24
N TYR A 45 2.45 -5.67 0.29
CA TYR A 45 1.51 -5.22 -0.75
C TYR A 45 2.13 -5.27 -2.13
N LYS A 46 1.34 -5.65 -3.13
CA LYS A 46 1.72 -5.67 -4.54
C LYS A 46 0.84 -4.71 -5.33
N PHE A 47 1.47 -3.91 -6.19
CA PHE A 47 0.78 -3.12 -7.19
C PHE A 47 0.74 -3.89 -8.53
N GLU A 48 -0.43 -3.97 -9.16
CA GLU A 48 -0.61 -4.64 -10.44
C GLU A 48 -1.56 -3.84 -11.34
N ILE A 49 -1.17 -3.63 -12.60
CA ILE A 49 -1.99 -3.04 -13.65
C ILE A 49 -2.16 -4.13 -14.70
N ASN A 50 -3.33 -4.79 -14.68
CA ASN A 50 -3.79 -5.58 -15.81
C ASN A 50 -4.48 -4.68 -16.84
#